data_AF-A0A2R7MC48-F1
#
_entry.id   AF-A0A2R7MC48-F1
#
_cell.length_a   1.000
_cell.length_b   1.000
_cell.length_c   1.000
_cell.angle_alpha   90.00
_cell.angle_beta   90.00
_cell.angle_gamma   90.00
#
_symmetry.space_group_name_H-M   'P 1'
#
loop_
_entity.id
_entity.type
_entity.pdbx_description
1 polymer ?
#
loop_
_entity_poly.entity_id
_entity_poly.type
_entity_poly.pdbx_seq_one_letter_code
_entity_poly.pdbx_strand_id
1 'polypeptide(L)'
;MRRTAAAAGVVLVHALVQALLVLPGLTPAMGVGFVALAAASAMALVAFWATTLVLVGTPGARRPRIVRALAAVIVALVIVGALTVLSPLAGAVGLLVAFVVASSAGGADAGALDGPRSFRRHPFRAVLLLVATALTIVVAVVAALVLGLFLTGAFGAFLTWVVAGALVVPTARGWARLAVRARG
;
A
#
# COMPACT_ATOMS: atom_id res chain seq x y z
N MET A 1 10.19 12.24 14.81
CA MET A 1 11.41 11.61 14.24
C MET A 1 11.40 10.08 14.32
N ARG A 2 11.14 9.45 15.47
CA ARG A 2 11.16 7.96 15.57
C ARG A 2 10.23 7.23 14.59
N ARG A 3 8.97 7.69 14.42
CA ARG A 3 8.01 7.05 13.50
C ARG A 3 8.31 7.27 12.02
N THR A 4 8.90 8.40 11.66
CA THR A 4 9.30 8.69 10.27
C THR A 4 10.53 7.87 9.88
N ALA A 5 11.51 7.75 10.78
CA ALA A 5 12.65 6.85 10.59
C ALA A 5 12.22 5.38 10.49
N ALA A 6 11.28 4.94 11.34
CA ALA A 6 10.73 3.58 11.26
C ALA A 6 10.02 3.33 9.93
N ALA A 7 9.20 4.28 9.45
CA ALA A 7 8.54 4.14 8.15
C ALA A 7 9.53 4.10 6.98
N ALA A 8 10.58 4.95 7.02
CA ALA A 8 11.66 4.91 6.04
C ALA A 8 12.38 3.55 6.06
N GLY A 9 12.67 3.01 7.25
CA GLY A 9 13.25 1.68 7.40
C GLY A 9 12.39 0.58 6.79
N VAL A 10 11.06 0.62 7.01
CA VAL A 10 10.12 -0.34 6.41
C VAL A 10 10.12 -0.25 4.88
N VAL A 11 10.15 0.96 4.32
CA VAL A 11 10.26 1.18 2.87
C VAL A 11 11.56 0.60 2.32
N LEU A 12 12.70 0.88 2.96
CA LEU A 12 14.01 0.41 2.52
C LEU A 12 14.11 -1.12 2.58
N VAL A 13 13.64 -1.74 3.66
CA VAL A 13 13.63 -3.20 3.82
C VAL A 13 12.73 -3.84 2.75
N HIS A 14 11.53 -3.29 2.52
CA HIS A 14 10.64 -3.81 1.48
C HIS A 14 11.27 -3.67 0.09
N ALA A 15 11.85 -2.52 -0.23
CA ALA A 15 12.51 -2.28 -1.51
C ALA A 15 13.69 -3.25 -1.72
N LEU A 16 14.48 -3.51 -0.69
CA LEU A 16 15.56 -4.49 -0.74
C LEU A 16 15.03 -5.90 -1.00
N VAL A 17 13.99 -6.33 -0.27
CA VAL A 17 13.37 -7.65 -0.47
C VAL A 17 12.88 -7.80 -1.91
N GLN A 18 12.17 -6.79 -2.44
CA GLN A 18 11.69 -6.84 -3.82
C GLN A 18 12.83 -6.86 -4.84
N ALA A 19 13.92 -6.13 -4.60
CA ALA A 19 15.11 -6.18 -5.45
C ALA A 19 15.75 -7.57 -5.46
N LEU A 20 15.85 -8.22 -4.29
CA LEU A 20 16.39 -9.57 -4.16
C LEU A 20 15.53 -10.61 -4.88
N LEU A 21 14.19 -10.46 -4.85
CA LEU A 21 13.27 -11.38 -5.53
C LEU A 21 13.36 -11.31 -7.06
N VAL A 22 13.93 -10.24 -7.62
CA VAL A 22 14.13 -10.07 -9.07
C VAL A 22 15.49 -10.63 -9.53
N LEU A 23 16.46 -10.82 -8.63
CA LEU A 23 17.80 -11.32 -8.97
C LEU A 23 17.83 -12.63 -9.76
N PRO A 24 16.95 -13.63 -9.50
CA PRO A 24 16.96 -14.87 -10.26
C PRO A 24 16.69 -14.71 -11.76
N GLY A 25 16.19 -13.54 -12.20
CA GLY A 25 16.00 -13.23 -13.62
C GLY A 25 15.02 -14.17 -14.32
N LEU A 26 14.11 -14.79 -13.58
CA LEU A 26 13.15 -15.72 -14.15
C LEU A 26 12.20 -14.99 -15.10
N THR A 27 12.13 -15.47 -16.34
CA THR A 27 11.15 -14.97 -17.31
C THR A 27 9.73 -15.26 -16.81
N PRO A 28 8.74 -14.39 -17.09
CA PRO A 28 7.36 -14.66 -16.75
C PRO A 28 6.86 -15.92 -17.45
N ALA A 29 6.88 -17.02 -16.72
CA ALA A 29 6.41 -18.33 -17.16
C ALA A 29 5.69 -18.97 -15.98
N MET A 30 4.71 -19.84 -16.25
CA MET A 30 4.00 -20.61 -15.21
C MET A 30 4.87 -21.73 -14.61
N GLY A 31 6.18 -21.48 -14.45
CA GLY A 31 7.11 -22.36 -13.79
C GLY A 31 7.05 -22.18 -12.27
N VAL A 32 7.27 -23.27 -11.53
CA VAL A 32 7.20 -23.31 -10.06
C VAL A 32 8.07 -22.22 -9.41
N GLY A 33 9.27 -21.97 -9.95
CA GLY A 33 10.18 -20.94 -9.45
C GLY A 33 9.61 -19.52 -9.56
N PHE A 34 8.97 -19.18 -10.69
CA PHE A 34 8.35 -17.88 -10.88
C PHE A 34 7.15 -17.70 -9.94
N VAL A 35 6.30 -18.73 -9.83
CA VAL A 35 5.14 -18.71 -8.93
C VAL A 35 5.57 -18.53 -7.46
N ALA A 36 6.64 -19.21 -7.04
CA ALA A 36 7.19 -19.08 -5.69
C ALA A 36 7.72 -17.66 -5.42
N LEU A 37 8.47 -17.06 -6.35
CA LEU A 37 8.96 -15.68 -6.22
C LEU A 37 7.82 -14.66 -6.22
N ALA A 38 6.81 -14.85 -7.07
CA ALA A 38 5.62 -14.01 -7.10
C ALA A 38 4.84 -14.09 -5.79
N ALA A 39 4.67 -15.28 -5.21
CA ALA A 39 4.05 -15.47 -3.90
C ALA A 39 4.86 -14.79 -2.79
N ALA A 40 6.20 -14.93 -2.79
CA ALA A 40 7.07 -14.24 -1.84
C ALA A 40 6.98 -12.72 -1.95
N SER A 41 6.90 -12.18 -3.18
CA SER A 41 6.70 -10.75 -3.43
C SER A 41 5.36 -10.26 -2.90
N ALA A 42 4.28 -11.02 -3.12
CA ALA A 42 2.95 -10.72 -2.58
C ALA A 42 2.95 -10.72 -1.04
N MET A 43 3.60 -11.70 -0.41
CA MET A 43 3.76 -11.74 1.05
C MET A 43 4.56 -10.54 1.58
N ALA A 44 5.65 -10.18 0.91
CA ALA A 44 6.44 -8.99 1.26
C ALA A 44 5.61 -7.70 1.15
N LEU A 45 4.73 -7.62 0.15
CA LEU A 45 3.81 -6.50 -0.02
C LEU A 45 2.75 -6.44 1.08
N VAL A 46 2.17 -7.59 1.46
CA VAL A 46 1.24 -7.69 2.61
C VAL A 46 1.92 -7.23 3.89
N ALA A 47 3.14 -7.70 4.16
CA ALA A 47 3.90 -7.33 5.34
C ALA A 47 4.23 -5.84 5.37
N PHE A 48 4.66 -5.27 4.24
CA PHE A 48 4.95 -3.85 4.09
C PHE A 48 3.72 -2.99 4.42
N TRP A 49 2.58 -3.32 3.81
CA TRP A 49 1.35 -2.58 4.00
C TRP A 49 0.81 -2.69 5.43
N ALA A 50 0.70 -3.91 5.96
CA ALA A 50 0.23 -4.12 7.33
C ALA A 50 1.11 -3.38 8.34
N THR A 51 2.44 -3.45 8.17
CA THR A 51 3.38 -2.73 9.04
C THR A 51 3.21 -1.21 8.91
N THR A 52 3.06 -0.70 7.68
CA THR A 52 2.85 0.74 7.43
C THR A 52 1.59 1.23 8.13
N LEU A 53 0.46 0.52 7.99
CA LEU A 53 -0.80 0.86 8.66
C LEU A 53 -0.67 0.87 10.18
N VAL A 54 0.07 -0.10 10.74
CA VAL A 54 0.37 -0.19 12.17
C VAL A 54 1.35 0.90 12.64
N LEU A 55 2.20 1.44 11.78
CA LEU A 55 3.08 2.56 12.12
C LEU A 55 2.36 3.90 12.06
N VAL A 56 1.49 4.11 11.04
CA VAL A 56 0.87 5.42 10.78
C VAL A 56 -0.44 5.67 11.52
N GLY A 57 -1.18 4.62 11.89
CA GLY A 57 -2.45 4.74 12.61
C GLY A 57 -2.33 5.04 14.12
N THR A 58 -3.46 5.01 14.82
CA THR A 58 -3.55 5.46 16.23
C THR A 58 -2.99 4.46 17.25
N PRO A 59 -2.45 4.96 18.39
CA PRO A 59 -2.04 4.11 19.51
C PRO A 59 -3.22 3.28 20.04
N GLY A 60 -2.95 2.04 20.44
CA GLY A 60 -3.93 1.11 21.02
C GLY A 60 -3.34 -0.30 21.14
N ALA A 61 -4.17 -1.28 21.50
CA ALA A 61 -3.73 -2.67 21.65
C ALA A 61 -3.10 -3.21 20.36
N ARG A 62 -1.84 -3.66 20.43
CA ARG A 62 -1.03 -4.03 19.26
C ARG A 62 -1.60 -5.22 18.48
N ARG A 63 -1.93 -6.32 19.16
CA ARG A 63 -2.37 -7.58 18.53
C ARG A 63 -3.63 -7.42 17.67
N PRO A 64 -4.77 -6.90 18.17
CA PRO A 64 -5.98 -6.75 17.34
C PRO A 64 -5.80 -5.76 16.19
N ARG A 65 -4.89 -4.80 16.34
CA ARG A 65 -4.54 -3.85 15.27
C ARG A 65 -3.76 -4.51 14.14
N ILE A 66 -2.77 -5.34 14.46
CA ILE A 66 -2.00 -6.09 13.46
C ILE A 66 -2.91 -7.03 12.67
N VAL A 67 -3.78 -7.78 13.37
CA VAL A 67 -4.72 -8.70 12.72
C VAL A 67 -5.67 -7.96 11.77
N ARG A 68 -6.23 -6.82 12.19
CA ARG A 68 -7.08 -6.00 11.32
C ARG A 68 -6.34 -5.42 10.12
N ALA A 69 -5.12 -4.93 10.32
CA ALA A 69 -4.30 -4.41 9.23
C ALA A 69 -3.99 -5.52 8.21
N LEU A 70 -3.61 -6.71 8.67
CA LEU A 70 -3.39 -7.87 7.80
C LEU A 70 -4.66 -8.26 7.03
N ALA A 71 -5.79 -8.41 7.74
CA ALA A 71 -7.06 -8.77 7.12
C ALA A 71 -7.49 -7.74 6.06
N ALA A 72 -7.40 -6.45 6.37
CA ALA A 72 -7.75 -5.38 5.44
C ALA A 72 -6.86 -5.39 4.19
N VAL A 73 -5.56 -5.61 4.35
CA VAL A 73 -4.61 -5.66 3.22
C VAL A 73 -4.82 -6.90 2.36
N ILE A 74 -5.03 -8.07 2.98
CA ILE A 74 -5.30 -9.32 2.25
C ILE A 74 -6.60 -9.19 1.46
N VAL A 75 -7.68 -8.74 2.10
CA VAL A 75 -8.98 -8.54 1.43
C VAL A 75 -8.87 -7.50 0.31
N ALA A 76 -8.17 -6.39 0.54
CA ALA A 76 -7.90 -5.38 -0.47
C ALA A 76 -7.16 -5.97 -1.69
N LEU A 77 -6.08 -6.72 -1.47
CA LEU A 77 -5.30 -7.32 -2.55
C LEU A 77 -6.11 -8.35 -3.34
N VAL A 78 -6.91 -9.18 -2.67
CA VAL A 78 -7.79 -10.16 -3.34
C VAL A 78 -8.82 -9.43 -4.20
N ILE A 79 -9.50 -8.41 -3.67
CA ILE A 79 -10.51 -7.65 -4.41
C ILE A 79 -9.87 -6.90 -5.59
N VAL A 80 -8.78 -6.18 -5.36
CA VAL A 80 -8.07 -5.44 -6.41
C VAL A 80 -7.56 -6.39 -7.48
N GLY A 81 -7.00 -7.54 -7.09
CA GLY A 81 -6.55 -8.59 -8.02
C GLY A 81 -7.71 -9.10 -8.88
N ALA A 82 -8.82 -9.48 -8.27
CA ALA A 82 -10.02 -9.95 -8.98
C ALA A 82 -10.57 -8.89 -9.95
N LEU A 83 -10.66 -7.63 -9.51
CA LEU A 83 -11.11 -6.52 -10.35
C LEU A 83 -10.16 -6.26 -11.52
N THR A 84 -8.85 -6.38 -11.30
CA THR A 84 -7.83 -6.20 -12.35
C THR A 84 -7.95 -7.27 -13.43
N VAL A 85 -8.28 -8.51 -13.06
CA VAL A 85 -8.56 -9.60 -14.02
C VAL A 85 -9.78 -9.26 -14.89
N LEU A 86 -10.82 -8.66 -14.31
CA LEU A 86 -12.01 -8.26 -15.06
C LEU A 86 -11.72 -7.08 -16.00
N SER A 87 -11.04 -6.05 -15.52
CA SER A 87 -10.49 -4.99 -16.37
C SER A 87 -9.41 -4.19 -15.65
N PRO A 88 -8.40 -3.67 -16.38
CA PRO A 88 -7.40 -2.77 -15.80
C PRO A 88 -8.03 -1.54 -15.12
N LEU A 89 -9.11 -1.01 -15.70
CA LEU A 89 -9.84 0.15 -15.14
C LEU A 89 -10.51 -0.20 -13.82
N ALA A 90 -11.19 -1.35 -13.73
CA ALA A 90 -11.79 -1.80 -12.48
C ALA A 90 -10.72 -2.06 -11.41
N GLY A 91 -9.57 -2.60 -11.79
CA GLY A 91 -8.40 -2.73 -10.91
C GLY A 91 -7.93 -1.38 -10.34
N ALA A 92 -7.78 -0.37 -11.21
CA ALA A 92 -7.37 0.98 -10.80
C ALA A 92 -8.37 1.65 -9.85
N VAL A 93 -9.66 1.56 -10.15
CA VAL A 93 -10.74 2.07 -9.29
C VAL A 93 -10.77 1.29 -7.96
N GLY A 94 -10.64 -0.03 -8.02
CA GLY A 94 -10.57 -0.90 -6.85
C GLY A 94 -9.40 -0.56 -5.94
N LEU A 95 -8.22 -0.26 -6.51
CA LEU A 95 -7.03 0.13 -5.77
C LEU A 95 -7.26 1.44 -5.00
N LEU A 96 -7.90 2.42 -5.64
CA LEU A 96 -8.23 3.69 -4.99
C LEU A 96 -9.18 3.48 -3.81
N VAL A 97 -10.25 2.69 -3.99
CA VAL A 97 -11.22 2.37 -2.93
C VAL A 97 -10.56 1.58 -1.80
N ALA A 98 -9.74 0.59 -2.15
CA ALA A 98 -8.99 -0.20 -1.18
C ALA A 98 -8.07 0.67 -0.33
N PHE A 99 -7.42 1.67 -0.93
CA PHE A 99 -6.57 2.62 -0.21
C PHE A 99 -7.36 3.39 0.85
N VAL A 100 -8.54 3.90 0.48
CA VAL A 100 -9.43 4.66 1.39
C VAL A 100 -9.88 3.79 2.57
N VAL A 101 -10.30 2.56 2.29
CA VAL A 101 -10.86 1.65 3.30
C VAL A 101 -9.76 1.09 4.20
N ALA A 102 -8.71 0.50 3.61
CA ALA A 102 -7.64 -0.17 4.34
C ALA A 102 -6.79 0.79 5.17
N SER A 103 -6.62 2.04 4.74
CA SER A 103 -5.83 3.03 5.47
C SER A 103 -6.36 3.32 6.88
N SER A 104 -7.66 3.12 7.11
CA SER A 104 -8.28 3.27 8.43
C SER A 104 -8.00 2.10 9.36
N ALA A 105 -7.73 0.89 8.84
CA ALA A 105 -7.57 -0.35 9.61
C ALA A 105 -6.38 -0.33 10.59
N GLY A 106 -5.46 0.62 10.41
CA GLY A 106 -4.39 0.91 11.35
C GLY A 106 -4.85 1.59 12.65
N GLY A 107 -6.12 1.90 12.88
CA GLY A 107 -6.59 2.53 14.13
C GLY A 107 -6.97 1.54 15.24
N ALA A 108 -6.83 1.96 16.51
CA ALA A 108 -7.20 1.14 17.68
C ALA A 108 -8.67 0.70 17.68
N ASP A 109 -9.60 1.57 17.28
CA ASP A 109 -11.03 1.26 17.19
C ASP A 109 -11.53 1.37 15.75
N ALA A 110 -10.67 1.13 14.77
CA ALA A 110 -11.00 1.23 13.35
C ALA A 110 -12.09 0.24 12.94
N GLY A 111 -13.21 0.77 12.43
CA GLY A 111 -14.20 0.04 11.66
C GLY A 111 -13.95 0.21 10.16
N ALA A 112 -14.32 -0.80 9.37
CA ALA A 112 -14.13 -0.79 7.91
C ALA A 112 -14.77 0.41 7.20
N LEU A 113 -15.81 1.01 7.80
CA LEU A 113 -16.55 2.14 7.25
C LEU A 113 -15.97 3.51 7.63
N ASP A 114 -14.92 3.57 8.45
CA ASP A 114 -14.43 4.86 8.95
C ASP A 114 -13.70 5.69 7.89
N GLY A 115 -13.08 5.03 6.90
CA GLY A 115 -12.60 5.70 5.68
C GLY A 115 -13.73 6.39 4.93
N PRO A 116 -14.76 5.66 4.45
CA PRO A 116 -15.92 6.26 3.77
C PRO A 116 -16.70 7.29 4.60
N ARG A 117 -16.84 7.07 5.92
CA ARG A 117 -17.53 8.03 6.81
C ARG A 117 -16.84 9.39 6.90
N SER A 118 -15.54 9.46 6.59
CA SER A 118 -14.82 10.74 6.56
C SER A 118 -15.36 11.72 5.50
N PHE A 119 -15.94 11.21 4.40
CA PHE A 119 -16.58 12.04 3.37
C PHE A 119 -17.82 12.77 3.91
N ARG A 120 -18.57 12.16 4.83
CA ARG A 120 -19.77 12.78 5.43
C ARG A 120 -19.42 13.91 6.39
N ARG A 121 -18.28 13.82 7.08
CA ARG A 121 -17.88 14.78 8.12
C ARG A 121 -16.94 15.88 7.60
N HIS A 122 -16.08 15.55 6.65
CA HIS A 122 -15.10 16.46 6.08
C HIS A 122 -14.99 16.28 4.55
N PRO A 123 -16.05 16.60 3.78
CA PRO A 123 -16.13 16.30 2.34
C PRO A 123 -14.95 16.88 1.56
N PHE A 124 -14.64 18.16 1.76
CA PHE A 124 -13.53 18.83 1.04
C PHE A 124 -12.17 18.20 1.34
N ARG A 125 -11.86 17.88 2.61
CA ARG A 125 -10.58 17.27 2.98
C ARG A 125 -10.48 15.83 2.46
N ALA A 126 -11.58 15.08 2.47
CA ALA A 126 -11.64 13.73 1.93
C ALA A 126 -11.45 13.72 0.41
N VAL A 127 -12.09 14.64 -0.31
CA VAL A 127 -11.92 14.80 -1.77
C VAL A 127 -10.50 15.20 -2.11
N LEU A 128 -9.91 16.19 -1.43
CA LEU A 128 -8.51 16.58 -1.66
C LEU A 128 -7.54 15.43 -1.43
N LEU A 129 -7.76 14.64 -0.38
CA LEU A 129 -6.92 13.49 -0.08
C LEU A 129 -7.14 12.34 -1.07
N LEU A 130 -8.36 12.15 -1.57
CA LEU A 130 -8.66 11.20 -2.64
C LEU A 130 -7.94 11.59 -3.93
N VAL A 131 -7.99 12.87 -4.32
CA VAL A 131 -7.25 13.40 -5.48
C VAL A 131 -5.74 13.21 -5.28
N ALA A 132 -5.21 13.54 -4.09
CA ALA A 132 -3.82 13.30 -3.77
C ALA A 132 -3.44 11.82 -3.86
N THR A 133 -4.34 10.92 -3.45
CA THR A 133 -4.15 9.45 -3.56
C THR A 133 -4.14 9.01 -5.01
N ALA A 134 -5.05 9.51 -5.84
CA ALA A 134 -5.08 9.23 -7.28
C ALA A 134 -3.79 9.71 -7.95
N LEU A 135 -3.35 10.94 -7.66
CA LEU A 135 -2.07 11.47 -8.17
C LEU A 135 -0.87 10.65 -7.68
N THR A 136 -0.86 10.23 -6.42
CA THR A 136 0.17 9.34 -5.84
C THR A 136 0.26 8.04 -6.65
N ILE A 137 -0.89 7.42 -6.96
CA ILE A 137 -0.94 6.19 -7.76
C ILE A 137 -0.40 6.45 -9.18
N VAL A 138 -0.86 7.51 -9.84
CA VAL A 138 -0.41 7.86 -11.20
C VAL A 138 1.10 8.09 -11.22
N VAL A 139 1.64 8.87 -10.28
CA VAL A 139 3.08 9.13 -10.19
C VAL A 139 3.85 7.84 -9.90
N ALA A 140 3.36 6.98 -9.01
CA ALA A 140 3.99 5.70 -8.72
C ALA A 140 4.02 4.78 -9.95
N VAL A 141 2.94 4.72 -10.73
CA VAL A 141 2.86 3.95 -11.98
C VAL A 141 3.83 4.52 -13.01
N VAL A 142 3.82 5.83 -13.25
CA VAL A 142 4.74 6.48 -14.19
C VAL A 142 6.19 6.26 -13.79
N ALA A 143 6.52 6.42 -12.50
CA ALA A 143 7.86 6.16 -12.00
C ALA A 143 8.26 4.69 -12.18
N ALA A 144 7.37 3.74 -11.91
CA ALA A 144 7.62 2.32 -12.13
C ALA A 144 7.86 2.00 -13.61
N LEU A 145 7.11 2.62 -14.52
CA LEU A 145 7.30 2.45 -15.96
C LEU A 145 8.64 3.03 -16.42
N VAL A 146 8.95 4.27 -16.04
CA VAL A 146 10.22 4.93 -16.38
C VAL A 146 11.39 4.15 -15.81
N LEU A 147 11.37 3.80 -14.53
CA LEU A 147 12.43 3.04 -13.89
C LEU A 147 12.54 1.64 -14.51
N GLY A 148 11.43 0.96 -14.77
CA GLY A 148 11.43 -0.35 -15.42
C GLY A 148 11.97 -0.34 -16.85
N LEU A 149 11.77 0.77 -17.59
CA LEU A 149 12.28 0.96 -18.95
C LEU A 149 13.77 1.32 -18.98
N PHE A 150 14.23 2.21 -18.10
CA PHE A 150 15.60 2.76 -18.14
C PHE A 150 16.58 2.05 -17.19
N LEU A 151 16.09 1.45 -16.12
CA LEU A 151 16.88 0.81 -15.07
C LEU A 151 16.31 -0.59 -14.83
N THR A 152 16.74 -1.59 -15.59
CA THR A 152 16.24 -2.96 -15.44
C THR A 152 16.90 -3.71 -14.27
N GLY A 153 16.27 -4.80 -13.82
CA GLY A 153 16.82 -5.69 -12.81
C GLY A 153 16.66 -5.19 -11.37
N ALA A 154 17.49 -5.71 -10.46
CA ALA A 154 17.36 -5.49 -9.03
C ALA A 154 17.44 -4.01 -8.62
N PHE A 155 18.29 -3.21 -9.28
CA PHE A 155 18.44 -1.79 -8.97
C PHE A 155 17.20 -0.97 -9.36
N GLY A 156 16.61 -1.25 -10.51
CA GLY A 156 15.32 -0.66 -10.92
C GLY A 156 14.18 -1.01 -9.98
N ALA A 157 14.09 -2.28 -9.60
CA ALA A 157 13.11 -2.75 -8.63
C ALA A 157 13.29 -2.02 -7.29
N PHE A 158 14.52 -1.92 -6.77
CA PHE A 158 14.81 -1.19 -5.55
C PHE A 158 14.31 0.26 -5.61
N LEU A 159 14.70 1.01 -6.64
CA LEU A 159 14.29 2.41 -6.79
C LEU A 159 12.77 2.57 -6.93
N THR A 160 12.12 1.67 -7.68
CA THR A 160 10.66 1.67 -7.86
C THR A 160 9.95 1.57 -6.52
N TRP A 161 10.38 0.64 -5.67
CA TRP A 161 9.76 0.44 -4.36
C TRP A 161 10.14 1.52 -3.34
N VAL A 162 11.33 2.12 -3.43
CA VAL A 162 11.69 3.30 -2.63
C VAL A 162 10.77 4.48 -2.97
N VAL A 163 10.59 4.79 -4.26
CA VAL A 163 9.72 5.88 -4.71
C VAL A 163 8.27 5.59 -4.33
N ALA A 164 7.76 4.39 -4.61
CA ALA A 164 6.41 3.99 -4.25
C ALA A 164 6.17 4.11 -2.74
N GLY A 165 7.12 3.63 -1.92
CA GLY A 165 7.02 3.73 -0.47
C GLY A 165 7.04 5.18 0.05
N ALA A 166 7.89 6.03 -0.52
CA ALA A 166 7.96 7.45 -0.17
C ALA A 166 6.65 8.20 -0.47
N LEU A 167 5.92 7.78 -1.50
CA LEU A 167 4.62 8.33 -1.89
C LEU A 167 3.46 7.76 -1.06
N VAL A 168 3.45 6.45 -0.82
CA VAL A 168 2.34 5.74 -0.18
C VAL A 168 2.25 6.02 1.32
N VAL A 169 3.38 6.05 2.03
CA VAL A 169 3.42 6.28 3.49
C VAL A 169 2.74 7.60 3.91
N PRO A 170 3.05 8.78 3.32
CA PRO A 170 2.39 10.02 3.70
C PRO A 170 0.90 10.01 3.38
N THR A 171 0.49 9.40 2.27
CA THR A 171 -0.92 9.29 1.86
C THR A 171 -1.71 8.42 2.82
N ALA A 172 -1.19 7.24 3.19
CA ALA A 172 -1.79 6.37 4.21
C ALA A 172 -1.89 7.08 5.57
N ARG A 173 -0.87 7.86 5.94
CA ARG A 173 -0.89 8.69 7.15
C ARG A 173 -1.94 9.80 7.09
N GLY A 174 -2.16 10.41 5.93
CA GLY A 174 -3.21 11.39 5.69
C GLY A 174 -4.59 10.80 5.98
N TRP A 175 -4.86 9.60 5.45
CA TRP A 175 -6.12 8.90 5.65
C TRP A 175 -6.33 8.49 7.10
N ALA A 176 -5.29 7.95 7.74
CA ALA A 176 -5.33 7.61 9.15
C ALA A 176 -5.66 8.83 10.03
N ARG A 177 -5.07 10.00 9.75
CA ARG A 177 -5.36 11.25 10.50
C ARG A 177 -6.78 11.75 10.26
N LEU A 178 -7.27 11.66 9.02
CA LEU A 178 -8.62 12.10 8.67
C LEU A 178 -9.67 11.22 9.35
N ALA A 179 -9.45 9.91 9.41
CA ALA A 179 -10.32 8.95 10.09
C ALA A 179 -10.42 9.20 11.61
N VAL A 180 -9.35 9.70 12.24
CA VAL A 180 -9.33 10.07 13.67
C VAL A 180 -10.11 11.36 13.92
N ARG A 181 -9.84 12.40 13.13
CA ARG A 181 -10.51 13.70 13.26
C ARG A 181 -12.00 13.62 13.02
N ALA A 182 -12.43 12.70 12.16
CA ALA A 182 -13.83 12.44 11.94
C ALA A 182 -14.54 11.97 13.23
N ARG A 183 -13.87 11.46 14.26
CA ARG A 183 -14.53 10.89 15.45
C ARG A 183 -14.75 11.84 16.61
N GLY A 184 -14.05 12.97 16.64
CA GLY A 184 -14.24 14.06 17.62
C GLY A 184 -15.06 15.19 17.02
#